data_AF-A0A9X7JWQ2-F1
#
_entry.id   AF-A0A9X7JWQ2-F1
#
_cell.length_a   1.000
_cell.length_b   1.000
_cell.length_c   1.000
_cell.angle_alpha   90.00
_cell.angle_beta   90.00
_cell.angle_gamma   90.00
#
_symmetry.space_group_name_H-M   'P 1'
#
loop_
_entity.id
_entity.type
_entity.pdbx_description
1 polymer ?
#
loop_
_entity_poly.entity_id
_entity_poly.type
_entity_poly.pdbx_seq_one_letter_code
_entity_poly.pdbx_strand_id
1 'polypeptide(L)'
;MKVIQCLTDIEMLKATGHLPLPLIQVIEEQFILFYESVGTEEAITQFRLSTHEAILVLETNQEVSLLRQNILDIEFVEFESVGDIEYYRIGKRNDQEIQLCFAMRGAFDYRNEQWLEEQAMKGGWGYV
;
A
#
# COMPACT_ATOMS: atom_id res chain seq x y z
N MET A 1 6.15 8.71 4.65
CA MET A 1 4.84 8.02 4.65
C MET A 1 3.80 8.98 4.14
N LYS A 2 3.16 8.64 3.03
CA LYS A 2 1.93 9.31 2.59
C LYS A 2 0.74 8.52 3.10
N VAL A 3 -0.30 9.24 3.50
CA VAL A 3 -1.56 8.66 3.95
C VAL A 3 -2.62 9.09 2.95
N ILE A 4 -3.29 8.12 2.35
CA ILE A 4 -4.28 8.32 1.30
C ILE A 4 -5.63 7.92 1.88
N GLN A 5 -6.49 8.91 2.08
CA GLN A 5 -7.84 8.70 2.62
C GLN A 5 -8.91 9.09 1.62
N CYS A 6 -8.62 9.95 0.66
CA CYS A 6 -9.60 10.44 -0.30
C CYS A 6 -8.97 10.68 -1.68
N LEU A 7 -9.82 10.89 -2.68
CA LEU A 7 -9.39 11.15 -4.05
C LEU A 7 -8.46 12.37 -4.17
N THR A 8 -8.68 13.40 -3.36
CA THR A 8 -7.79 14.58 -3.33
C THR A 8 -6.36 14.23 -2.94
N ASP A 9 -6.16 13.26 -2.05
CA ASP A 9 -4.81 12.83 -1.65
C ASP A 9 -4.09 12.15 -2.84
N ILE A 10 -4.84 11.39 -3.65
CA ILE A 10 -4.33 10.75 -4.88
C ILE A 10 -3.96 11.81 -5.92
N GLU A 11 -4.82 12.80 -6.15
CA GLU A 11 -4.52 13.90 -7.08
C GLU A 11 -3.28 14.69 -6.63
N MET A 12 -3.10 14.87 -5.32
CA MET A 12 -1.88 15.46 -4.77
C MET A 12 -0.64 14.59 -5.03
N LEU A 13 -0.75 13.24 -4.94
CA LEU A 13 0.36 12.36 -5.34
C LEU A 13 0.74 12.56 -6.81
N LYS A 14 -0.25 12.57 -7.71
CA LYS A 14 -0.06 12.81 -9.15
C LYS A 14 0.65 14.15 -9.41
N ALA A 15 0.22 15.21 -8.70
CA ALA A 15 0.76 16.55 -8.88
C ALA A 15 2.21 16.71 -8.38
N THR A 16 2.63 15.96 -7.36
CA THR A 16 4.00 16.07 -6.82
C THR A 16 5.06 15.45 -7.71
N GLY A 17 4.71 14.45 -8.53
CA GLY A 17 5.63 13.76 -9.42
C GLY A 17 6.74 12.96 -8.72
N HIS A 18 6.65 12.75 -7.40
CA HIS A 18 7.66 12.01 -6.64
C HIS A 18 7.52 10.49 -6.74
N LEU A 19 6.31 9.99 -7.03
CA LEU A 19 6.03 8.57 -7.23
C LEU A 19 5.78 8.30 -8.71
N PRO A 20 6.18 7.13 -9.23
CA PRO A 20 5.85 6.74 -10.60
C PRO A 20 4.33 6.70 -10.81
N LEU A 21 3.88 7.26 -11.94
CA LEU A 21 2.45 7.28 -12.29
C LEU A 21 1.79 5.89 -12.28
N PRO A 22 2.45 4.80 -12.74
CA PRO A 22 1.85 3.46 -12.65
C PRO A 22 1.53 3.02 -11.22
N LEU A 23 2.35 3.38 -10.23
CA LEU A 23 2.07 3.06 -8.82
C LEU A 23 0.86 3.84 -8.32
N ILE A 24 0.79 5.13 -8.68
CA ILE A 24 -0.32 5.99 -8.29
C ILE A 24 -1.65 5.46 -8.87
N GLN A 25 -1.63 4.95 -10.10
CA GLN A 25 -2.78 4.31 -10.73
C GLN A 25 -3.22 3.05 -9.97
N VAL A 26 -2.30 2.19 -9.55
CA VAL A 26 -2.62 1.03 -8.69
C VAL A 26 -3.26 1.46 -7.37
N ILE A 27 -2.72 2.50 -6.73
CA ILE A 27 -3.29 3.05 -5.48
C ILE A 27 -4.71 3.60 -5.72
N GLU A 28 -4.92 4.27 -6.85
CA GLU A 28 -6.24 4.82 -7.23
C GLU A 28 -7.26 3.73 -7.50
N GLU A 29 -6.89 2.69 -8.25
CA GLU A 29 -7.72 1.51 -8.48
C GLU A 29 -8.09 0.85 -7.16
N GLN A 30 -7.14 0.73 -6.23
CA GLN A 30 -7.41 0.13 -4.94
C GLN A 30 -8.31 0.99 -4.04
N PHE A 31 -8.18 2.32 -4.12
CA PHE A 31 -9.11 3.23 -3.46
C PHE A 31 -10.54 3.12 -4.02
N ILE A 32 -10.68 3.01 -5.35
CA ILE A 32 -11.98 2.80 -6.02
C ILE A 32 -12.60 1.47 -5.56
N LEU A 33 -11.80 0.40 -5.46
CA LEU A 33 -12.28 -0.89 -4.96
C LEU A 33 -12.80 -0.80 -3.52
N PHE A 34 -12.16 -0.02 -2.65
CA PHE A 34 -12.70 0.25 -1.31
C PHE A 34 -14.01 1.05 -1.35
N TYR A 35 -14.09 2.07 -2.21
CA TYR A 35 -15.33 2.83 -2.38
C TYR A 35 -16.50 1.94 -2.83
N GLU A 36 -16.25 1.08 -3.82
CA GLU A 36 -17.25 0.13 -4.35
C GLU A 36 -17.65 -0.92 -3.31
N SER A 37 -16.71 -1.39 -2.47
CA SER A 37 -16.99 -2.44 -1.47
C SER A 37 -17.85 -1.96 -0.31
N VAL A 38 -17.74 -0.68 0.08
CA VAL A 38 -18.59 -0.08 1.11
C VAL A 38 -20.04 0.06 0.63
N GLY A 39 -20.27 0.16 -0.68
CA GLY A 39 -21.61 0.25 -1.27
C GLY A 39 -22.36 1.53 -0.87
N THR A 40 -21.64 2.63 -0.65
CA THR A 40 -22.21 3.93 -0.27
C THR A 40 -22.87 4.64 -1.47
N GLU A 41 -23.89 5.46 -1.20
CA GLU A 41 -24.49 6.36 -2.19
C GLU A 41 -23.75 7.71 -2.29
N GLU A 42 -22.77 7.95 -1.40
CA GLU A 42 -21.94 9.15 -1.44
C GLU A 42 -21.14 9.21 -2.75
N ALA A 43 -20.95 10.42 -3.28
CA ALA A 43 -20.08 10.60 -4.44
C ALA A 43 -18.63 10.24 -4.07
N ILE A 44 -17.89 9.61 -4.99
CA ILE A 44 -16.46 9.25 -4.76
C ILE A 44 -15.59 10.44 -4.36
N THR A 45 -15.93 11.65 -4.79
CA THR A 45 -15.24 12.89 -4.41
C THR A 45 -15.44 13.30 -2.94
N GLN A 46 -16.46 12.74 -2.27
CA GLN A 46 -16.78 12.96 -0.86
C GLN A 46 -16.39 11.76 0.01
N PHE A 47 -16.20 10.59 -0.60
CA PHE A 47 -15.80 9.37 0.10
C PHE A 47 -14.44 9.51 0.78
N ARG A 48 -14.33 8.99 2.00
CA ARG A 48 -13.11 9.01 2.78
C ARG A 48 -12.92 7.71 3.55
N LEU A 49 -11.75 7.09 3.41
CA LEU A 49 -11.33 5.97 4.24
C LEU A 49 -11.14 6.42 5.69
N SER A 50 -11.49 5.56 6.63
CA SER A 50 -11.15 5.76 8.03
C SER A 50 -9.62 5.83 8.22
N THR A 51 -9.16 6.32 9.36
CA THR A 51 -7.72 6.29 9.68
C THR A 51 -7.16 4.87 9.76
N HIS A 52 -8.02 3.88 10.01
CA HIS A 52 -7.62 2.49 10.16
C HIS A 52 -7.47 1.77 8.82
N GLU A 53 -8.25 2.17 7.81
CA GLU A 53 -8.26 1.59 6.47
C GLU A 53 -7.47 2.41 5.44
N ALA A 54 -6.98 3.60 5.82
CA ALA A 54 -6.25 4.50 4.94
C ALA A 54 -5.10 3.78 4.23
N ILE A 55 -4.96 3.99 2.92
CA ILE A 55 -3.85 3.43 2.15
C ILE A 55 -2.57 4.19 2.50
N LEU A 56 -1.49 3.46 2.78
CA LEU A 56 -0.20 4.03 3.14
C LEU A 56 0.80 3.85 2.00
N VAL A 57 1.59 4.88 1.70
CA VAL A 57 2.77 4.76 0.84
C VAL A 57 4.01 4.92 1.71
N LEU A 58 4.84 3.88 1.75
CA LEU A 58 6.08 3.84 2.50
C LEU A 58 7.20 4.42 1.64
N GLU A 59 7.91 5.40 2.19
CA GLU A 59 8.94 6.17 1.49
C GLU A 59 10.28 6.16 2.25
N THR A 60 10.29 5.70 3.51
CA THR A 60 11.51 5.73 4.34
C THR A 60 11.86 4.38 4.95
N ASN A 61 13.15 4.17 5.20
CA ASN A 61 13.65 2.97 5.89
C ASN A 61 13.08 2.82 7.31
N GLN A 62 12.77 3.91 8.00
CA GLN A 62 12.14 3.85 9.32
C GLN A 62 10.74 3.23 9.24
N GLU A 63 9.95 3.57 8.22
CA GLU A 63 8.59 3.05 8.04
C GLU A 63 8.59 1.54 7.81
N VAL A 64 9.46 1.03 6.94
CA VAL A 64 9.61 -0.41 6.72
C VAL A 64 10.17 -1.10 7.97
N SER A 65 11.08 -0.46 8.70
CA SER A 65 11.62 -0.99 9.95
C SER A 65 10.53 -1.17 11.02
N LEU A 66 9.55 -0.26 11.07
CA LEU A 66 8.40 -0.37 11.98
C LEU A 66 7.49 -1.56 11.60
N LEU A 67 7.29 -1.84 10.32
CA LEU A 67 6.58 -3.05 9.89
C LEU A 67 7.32 -4.31 10.34
N ARG A 68 8.65 -4.34 10.16
CA ARG A 68 9.46 -5.48 10.59
C ARG A 68 9.41 -5.72 12.10
N GLN A 69 9.36 -4.65 12.90
CA GLN A 69 9.23 -4.76 14.36
C GLN A 69 7.86 -5.29 14.79
N ASN A 70 6.82 -5.01 14.00
CA ASN A 70 5.44 -5.42 14.26
C ASN A 70 5.00 -6.52 13.26
N ILE A 71 5.87 -7.51 13.03
CA ILE A 71 5.62 -8.55 12.02
C ILE A 71 4.35 -9.37 12.28
N LEU A 72 3.89 -9.45 13.54
CA LEU A 72 2.65 -10.13 13.91
C LEU A 72 1.40 -9.42 13.39
N ASP A 73 1.51 -8.13 13.06
CA ASP A 73 0.44 -7.34 12.47
C ASP A 73 0.43 -7.45 10.94
N ILE A 74 1.40 -8.14 10.32
CA ILE A 74 1.46 -8.31 8.87
C ILE A 74 0.69 -9.56 8.48
N GLU A 75 -0.40 -9.37 7.73
CA GLU A 75 -1.23 -10.46 7.20
C GLU A 75 -0.60 -11.04 5.92
N PHE A 76 -0.15 -10.15 5.03
CA PHE A 76 0.51 -10.55 3.79
C PHE A 76 1.50 -9.51 3.32
N VAL A 77 2.49 -9.98 2.57
CA VAL A 77 3.33 -9.16 1.70
C VAL A 77 3.30 -9.84 0.35
N GLU A 78 2.97 -9.07 -0.69
CA GLU A 78 2.94 -9.52 -2.07
C GLU A 78 3.92 -8.67 -2.88
N PHE A 79 4.57 -9.31 -3.83
CA PHE A 79 5.43 -8.65 -4.78
C PHE A 79 4.72 -8.57 -6.13
N GLU A 80 4.57 -7.36 -6.65
CA GLU A 80 3.84 -7.08 -7.88
C GLU A 80 4.67 -6.20 -8.81
N SER A 81 4.35 -6.26 -10.11
CA SER A 81 4.97 -5.43 -11.13
C SER A 81 3.91 -4.86 -12.05
N VAL A 82 4.04 -3.59 -12.42
CA VAL A 82 3.15 -2.91 -13.36
C VAL A 82 3.98 -2.03 -14.28
N GLY A 83 3.98 -2.36 -15.58
CA GLY A 83 4.92 -1.75 -16.52
C GLY A 83 6.37 -1.96 -16.11
N ASP A 84 7.13 -0.88 -15.97
CA ASP A 84 8.56 -0.89 -15.61
C ASP A 84 8.82 -0.71 -14.11
N ILE A 85 7.78 -0.72 -13.27
CA ILE A 85 7.93 -0.60 -11.82
C ILE A 85 7.63 -1.92 -11.12
N GLU A 86 8.34 -2.11 -10.01
CA GLU A 86 8.18 -3.22 -9.10
C GLU A 86 7.88 -2.66 -7.70
N TYR A 87 6.91 -3.24 -7.01
CA TYR A 87 6.48 -2.78 -5.69
C TYR A 87 6.03 -3.93 -4.80
N TYR A 88 5.98 -3.65 -3.50
CA TYR A 88 5.38 -4.53 -2.52
C TYR A 88 4.00 -4.00 -2.13
N ARG A 89 3.00 -4.88 -2.13
CA ARG A 89 1.67 -4.65 -1.55
C ARG A 89 1.60 -5.39 -0.23
N ILE A 90 1.37 -4.64 0.85
CA ILE A 90 1.47 -5.17 2.21
C ILE A 90 0.11 -5.00 2.88
N GLY A 91 -0.49 -6.11 3.31
CA GLY A 91 -1.66 -6.10 4.16
C GLY A 91 -1.24 -6.12 5.62
N LYS A 92 -1.57 -5.08 6.36
CA LYS A 92 -1.29 -4.97 7.79
C LYS A 92 -2.61 -4.90 8.56
N ARG A 93 -2.79 -5.75 9.56
CA ARG A 93 -3.88 -5.65 10.53
C ARG A 93 -3.77 -4.34 11.30
N ASN A 94 -4.86 -3.58 11.33
CA ASN A 94 -4.99 -2.36 12.09
C ASN A 94 -6.35 -2.39 12.80
N ASP A 95 -6.32 -2.74 14.09
CA ASP A 95 -7.52 -3.07 14.86
C ASP A 95 -8.27 -4.27 14.27
N GLN A 96 -9.51 -4.06 13.78
CA GLN A 96 -10.35 -5.10 13.17
C GLN A 96 -10.25 -5.13 11.64
N GLU A 97 -9.53 -4.17 11.05
CA GLU A 97 -9.46 -3.97 9.60
C GLU A 97 -8.09 -4.30 9.02
N ILE A 98 -8.02 -4.50 7.71
CA ILE A 98 -6.76 -4.62 6.96
C ILE A 98 -6.42 -3.27 6.34
N GLN A 99 -5.28 -2.72 6.74
CA GLN A 99 -4.69 -1.53 6.15
C GLN A 99 -3.69 -1.91 5.06
N LEU A 100 -3.83 -1.32 3.87
CA LEU A 100 -2.91 -1.56 2.76
C LEU A 100 -1.74 -0.57 2.79
N CYS A 101 -0.53 -1.10 2.64
CA CYS A 101 0.69 -0.32 2.48
C CYS A 101 1.36 -0.66 1.15
N PHE A 102 1.85 0.34 0.44
CA PHE A 102 2.61 0.21 -0.81
C PHE A 102 4.04 0.68 -0.61
N ALA A 103 5.00 -0.07 -1.16
CA ALA A 103 6.41 0.24 -1.03
C ALA A 103 7.13 -0.05 -2.35
N MET A 104 7.85 0.93 -2.91
CA MET A 104 8.61 0.74 -4.16
C MET A 104 9.81 -0.18 -3.92
N ARG A 105 10.03 -1.15 -4.80
CA ARG A 105 11.24 -1.97 -4.75
C ARG A 105 12.47 -1.15 -5.12
N GLY A 106 13.56 -1.36 -4.40
CA GLY A 106 14.81 -0.62 -4.56
C GLY A 106 14.79 0.78 -3.92
N ALA A 107 13.73 1.14 -3.20
CA ALA A 107 13.64 2.42 -2.49
C ALA A 107 14.26 2.36 -1.07
N PHE A 108 14.54 1.15 -0.56
CA PHE A 108 15.00 0.95 0.81
C PHE A 108 16.43 0.40 0.87
N ASP A 109 17.00 0.40 2.08
CA ASP A 109 18.29 -0.23 2.32
C ASP A 109 18.22 -1.75 2.12
N TYR A 110 19.39 -2.36 1.90
CA TYR A 110 19.53 -3.79 1.65
C TYR A 110 18.78 -4.65 2.68
N ARG A 111 18.80 -4.27 3.95
CA ARG A 111 18.20 -5.08 5.03
C ARG A 111 16.68 -5.05 4.97
N ASN A 112 16.09 -3.90 4.64
CA ASN A 112 14.66 -3.73 4.50
C ASN A 112 14.14 -4.35 3.21
N GLU A 113 14.85 -4.19 2.09
CA GLU A 113 14.54 -4.86 0.83
C GLU A 113 14.56 -6.38 0.99
N GLN A 114 15.65 -6.93 1.54
CA GLN A 114 15.76 -8.37 1.77
C GLN A 114 14.60 -8.89 2.64
N TRP A 115 14.23 -8.16 3.69
CA TRP A 115 13.12 -8.57 4.54
C TRP A 115 11.77 -8.57 3.79
N LEU A 116 11.50 -7.55 2.96
CA LEU A 116 10.28 -7.47 2.15
C LEU A 116 10.21 -8.62 1.14
N GLU A 117 11.33 -8.92 0.45
CA GLU A 117 11.43 -10.06 -0.47
C GLU A 117 11.18 -11.39 0.26
N GLU A 118 11.78 -11.59 1.43
CA GLU A 118 11.58 -12.80 2.24
C GLU A 118 10.12 -12.97 2.69
N GLN A 119 9.41 -11.88 3.01
CA GLN A 119 7.99 -11.97 3.34
C GLN A 119 7.13 -12.26 2.09
N ALA A 120 7.45 -11.63 0.95
CA ALA A 120 6.75 -11.87 -0.30
C ALA A 120 6.85 -13.33 -0.75
N MET A 121 8.03 -13.95 -0.59
CA MET A 121 8.23 -15.38 -0.88
C MET A 121 7.43 -16.31 0.04
N LYS A 122 7.15 -15.89 1.28
CA LYS A 122 6.34 -16.67 2.23
C LYS A 122 4.84 -16.59 1.90
N GLY A 123 4.37 -15.44 1.41
CA GLY A 123 2.98 -15.22 0.99
C GLY A 123 2.62 -15.89 -0.34
N GLY A 124 3.62 -16.17 -1.20
CA GLY A 124 3.43 -16.72 -2.55
C GLY A 124 2.97 -18.19 -2.67
N TRP A 125 2.63 -18.88 -1.59
CA TRP A 125 2.05 -20.24 -1.65
C TRP A 125 0.52 -20.19 -1.58
N GLY A 126 -0.09 -19.68 -2.65
CA GLY A 126 -1.52 -19.76 -2.93
C GLY A 126 -1.78 -20.28 -4.34
N TYR A 127 -2.11 -21.57 -4.46
CA TYR A 127 -2.57 -22.34 -5.63
C TYR A 127 -1.53 -22.78 -6.69
N VAL A 128 -1.08 -24.05 -6.54
CA VAL A 128 -0.91 -25.00 -7.65
C VAL A 128 -2.21 -25.81 -7.77
#